data_AF-A0AAV2WHF7-F1
#
_entry.id   AF-A0AAV2WHF7-F1
#
_cell.length_a   1.000
_cell.length_b   1.000
_cell.length_c   1.000
_cell.angle_alpha   90.00
_cell.angle_beta   90.00
_cell.angle_gamma   90.00
#
_symmetry.space_group_name_H-M   'P 1'
#
loop_
_entity.id
_entity.type
_entity.pdbx_description
1 polymer ?
#
loop_
_entity_poly.entity_id
_entity_poly.type
_entity_poly.pdbx_seq_one_letter_code
_entity_poly.pdbx_strand_id
1 'polypeptide(L)'
;MSTTPWPSSKKPAPTTTFQLYDQQANVPLGIIPLLQVDMWEHAFYLQYKNVKADYVKAFWNVVNWADVQDRYTKATTKTGGLIFG
;
A
#
# COMPACT_ATOMS: atom_id res chain seq x y z
N MET A 1 -10.63 31.91 -31.27
CA MET A 1 -10.09 31.70 -29.91
C MET A 1 -9.53 30.29 -29.85
N SER A 2 -8.21 30.15 -29.80
CA SER A 2 -7.51 28.86 -29.79
C SER A 2 -7.40 28.35 -28.35
N THR A 3 -8.07 27.26 -28.02
CA THR A 3 -7.91 26.59 -26.72
C THR A 3 -6.71 25.64 -26.81
N THR A 4 -5.52 26.10 -26.43
CA THR A 4 -4.40 25.17 -26.20
C THR A 4 -4.68 24.35 -24.93
N PRO A 5 -4.69 23.01 -24.98
CA PRO A 5 -4.91 22.20 -23.79
C PRO A 5 -3.73 22.33 -22.82
N TRP A 6 -4.03 22.39 -21.53
CA TRP A 6 -3.07 22.36 -20.44
C TRP A 6 -2.28 21.04 -20.43
N PRO A 7 -0.96 21.01 -20.22
CA PRO A 7 -0.21 19.77 -20.10
C PRO A 7 -0.64 19.06 -18.80
N SER A 8 -1.41 17.97 -18.91
CA SER A 8 -1.68 17.10 -17.77
C SER A 8 -0.39 16.35 -17.42
N SER A 9 0.43 16.95 -16.57
CA SER A 9 1.53 16.24 -15.94
C SER A 9 0.91 15.14 -15.07
N LYS A 10 0.83 13.91 -15.59
CA LYS A 10 0.39 12.73 -14.83
C LYS A 10 1.45 12.44 -13.77
N LYS A 11 1.35 13.11 -12.62
CA LYS A 11 2.17 12.78 -11.45
C LYS A 11 1.67 11.45 -10.88
N PRO A 12 2.57 10.52 -10.52
CA PRO A 12 2.16 9.29 -9.84
C PRO A 12 1.44 9.66 -8.53
N ALA A 13 0.39 8.92 -8.20
CA ALA A 13 -0.33 9.12 -6.95
C ALA A 13 0.62 8.93 -5.75
N PRO A 14 0.49 9.73 -4.67
CA PRO A 14 1.31 9.58 -3.48
C PRO A 14 1.07 8.23 -2.81
N THR A 15 2.12 7.64 -2.25
CA THR A 15 2.01 6.44 -1.39
C THR A 15 1.44 6.85 -0.05
N THR A 16 0.33 6.21 0.35
CA THR A 16 -0.40 6.51 1.58
C THR A 16 -0.46 5.28 2.47
N THR A 17 -0.28 5.47 3.78
CA THR A 17 -0.47 4.42 4.79
C THR A 17 -1.84 4.59 5.45
N PHE A 18 -2.59 3.49 5.59
CA PHE A 18 -3.87 3.46 6.30
C PHE A 18 -3.93 2.18 7.14
N GLN A 19 -4.65 2.24 8.25
CA GLN A 19 -4.88 1.09 9.13
C GLN A 19 -6.20 0.43 8.74
N LEU A 20 -6.16 -0.85 8.37
CA LEU A 20 -7.38 -1.64 8.22
C LEU A 20 -7.92 -2.01 9.60
N TYR A 21 -9.22 -1.88 9.78
CA TYR A 21 -9.90 -2.50 10.91
C TYR A 21 -10.40 -3.88 10.48
N ASP A 22 -10.10 -4.87 11.33
CA ASP A 22 -10.34 -6.28 11.08
C ASP A 22 -9.72 -6.77 9.76
N GLN A 23 -10.55 -7.08 8.77
CA GLN A 23 -10.12 -7.60 7.47
C GLN A 23 -10.49 -6.69 6.30
N GLN A 24 -11.37 -5.69 6.48
CA GLN A 24 -12.06 -5.03 5.37
C GLN A 24 -12.39 -3.55 5.63
N ALA A 25 -12.47 -3.13 6.88
CA ALA A 25 -12.90 -1.78 7.21
C ALA A 25 -11.75 -0.77 7.08
N ASN A 26 -12.10 0.48 6.76
CA ASN A 26 -11.17 1.59 6.54
C ASN A 26 -10.22 1.45 5.33
N VAL A 27 -10.74 0.86 4.24
CA VAL A 27 -10.04 0.71 2.96
C VAL A 27 -10.67 1.66 1.92
N PRO A 28 -9.95 2.71 1.46
CA PRO A 28 -10.43 3.54 0.36
C PRO A 28 -10.58 2.73 -0.94
N LEU A 29 -11.61 3.03 -1.73
CA LEU A 29 -11.80 2.39 -3.04
C LEU A 29 -10.70 2.82 -4.02
N GLY A 30 -10.26 1.88 -4.87
CA GLY A 30 -9.30 2.14 -5.95
C GLY A 30 -7.83 2.18 -5.52
N ILE A 31 -7.50 1.75 -4.31
CA ILE A 31 -6.12 1.63 -3.84
C ILE A 31 -5.50 0.29 -4.26
N ILE A 32 -4.19 0.29 -4.46
CA ILE A 32 -3.42 -0.92 -4.75
C ILE A 32 -2.51 -1.20 -3.54
N PRO A 33 -2.74 -2.28 -2.77
CA PRO A 33 -1.95 -2.58 -1.59
C PRO A 33 -0.53 -3.03 -1.99
N LEU A 34 0.48 -2.33 -1.48
CA LEU A 34 1.90 -2.63 -1.75
C LEU A 34 2.52 -3.51 -0.66
N LEU A 35 2.21 -3.22 0.60
CA LEU A 35 2.70 -3.94 1.78
C LEU A 35 1.60 -3.94 2.85
N GLN A 36 1.41 -5.07 3.53
CA GLN A 36 0.47 -5.20 4.64
C GLN A 36 1.15 -5.96 5.79
N VAL A 37 0.89 -5.54 7.02
CA VAL A 37 1.32 -6.21 8.24
C VAL A 37 0.09 -6.66 9.02
N ASP A 38 0.04 -7.93 9.44
CA ASP A 38 -1.02 -8.44 10.29
C ASP A 38 -0.72 -8.08 11.76
N MET A 39 -1.61 -7.31 12.38
CA MET A 39 -1.54 -6.85 13.77
C MET A 39 -2.49 -7.60 14.70
N TRP A 40 -3.11 -8.70 14.24
CA TRP A 40 -3.89 -9.59 15.09
C TRP A 40 -2.98 -10.42 15.99
N GLU A 41 -3.42 -10.65 17.23
CA GLU A 41 -2.61 -11.37 18.24
C GLU A 41 -2.20 -12.77 17.75
N HIS A 42 -3.04 -13.46 16.96
CA HIS A 42 -2.69 -14.76 16.40
C HIS A 42 -1.43 -14.75 15.54
N ALA A 43 -1.03 -13.60 14.97
CA ALA A 43 0.09 -13.51 14.05
C ALA A 43 1.44 -13.45 14.77
N PHE A 44 1.48 -12.95 16.01
CA PHE A 44 2.73 -12.67 16.72
C PHE A 44 2.79 -13.18 18.16
N TYR A 45 1.67 -13.57 18.77
CA TYR A 45 1.60 -13.82 20.21
C TYR A 45 2.45 -15.02 20.66
N LEU A 46 2.68 -16.02 19.80
CA LEU A 46 3.53 -17.17 20.16
C LEU A 46 4.98 -16.76 20.44
N GLN A 47 5.52 -15.83 19.64
CA GLN A 47 6.93 -15.42 19.70
C GLN A 47 7.14 -14.14 20.51
N TYR A 48 6.22 -13.17 20.41
CA TYR A 48 6.39 -11.83 20.97
C TYR A 48 5.41 -11.50 22.10
N LYS A 49 4.44 -12.37 22.39
CA LYS A 49 3.43 -12.19 23.45
C LYS A 49 2.77 -10.80 23.35
N ASN A 50 2.97 -9.96 24.35
CA ASN A 50 2.43 -8.60 24.44
C ASN A 50 3.36 -7.51 23.87
N VAL A 51 4.57 -7.84 23.42
CA VAL A 51 5.56 -6.87 22.94
C VAL A 51 5.42 -6.63 21.43
N LYS A 52 4.36 -5.89 21.06
CA LYS A 52 4.05 -5.58 19.64
C LYS A 52 5.19 -4.84 18.92
N ALA A 53 5.94 -4.01 19.63
CA ALA A 53 7.04 -3.24 19.08
C ALA A 53 8.15 -4.16 18.51
N ASP A 54 8.46 -5.25 19.19
CA ASP A 54 9.49 -6.20 18.77
C ASP A 54 9.06 -6.99 17.54
N TYR A 55 7.78 -7.36 17.47
CA TYR A 55 7.20 -7.96 16.27
C TYR A 55 7.32 -7.04 15.05
N VAL A 56 6.96 -5.75 15.18
CA VAL A 56 7.07 -4.79 14.07
C VAL A 56 8.52 -4.58 13.67
N LYS A 57 9.45 -4.55 14.64
CA LYS A 57 10.89 -4.45 14.35
C LYS A 57 11.41 -5.66 13.58
N ALA A 58 10.97 -6.87 13.96
CA ALA A 58 11.33 -8.10 13.26
C ALA A 58 10.69 -8.19 11.86
N PHE A 59 9.46 -7.71 11.71
CA PHE A 59 8.75 -7.66 10.43
C PHE A 59 9.57 -6.95 9.36
N TRP A 60 10.16 -5.78 9.66
CA TRP A 60 10.97 -5.03 8.70
C TRP A 60 12.20 -5.78 8.18
N ASN A 61 12.71 -6.76 8.95
CA ASN A 61 13.85 -7.60 8.53
C ASN A 61 13.45 -8.73 7.57
N VAL A 62 12.16 -9.09 7.51
CA VAL A 62 11.65 -10.19 6.67
C VAL A 62 10.81 -9.72 5.49
N VAL A 63 10.61 -8.40 5.34
CA VAL A 63 9.88 -7.84 4.19
C VAL A 63 10.57 -8.22 2.88
N ASN A 64 9.80 -8.76 1.95
CA ASN A 64 10.26 -9.00 0.58
C ASN A 64 10.18 -7.71 -0.25
N TRP A 65 11.26 -6.93 -0.22
CA TRP A 65 11.35 -5.66 -0.96
C TRP A 65 11.28 -5.83 -2.49
N ALA A 66 11.70 -6.98 -3.03
CA ALA A 66 11.60 -7.24 -4.46
C ALA A 66 10.14 -7.37 -4.91
N ASP A 67 9.30 -8.05 -4.12
CA ASP A 67 7.85 -8.15 -4.39
C ASP A 67 7.16 -6.78 -4.24
N VAL A 68 7.52 -6.00 -3.21
CA VAL A 68 6.99 -4.63 -3.02
C VAL A 68 7.33 -3.74 -4.23
N GLN A 69 8.57 -3.82 -4.72
CA GLN A 69 9.01 -3.05 -5.89
C GLN A 69 8.25 -3.48 -7.16
N ASP A 70 8.05 -4.77 -7.39
CA ASP A 70 7.29 -5.28 -8.53
C ASP A 70 5.82 -4.84 -8.48
N ARG A 71 5.18 -4.91 -7.30
CA ARG A 71 3.82 -4.38 -7.08
C ARG A 71 3.74 -2.89 -7.35
N TYR A 72 4.73 -2.11 -6.91
CA TYR A 72 4.80 -0.67 -7.15
C TYR A 72 4.92 -0.35 -8.64
N THR A 73 5.82 -1.03 -9.36
CA THR A 73 5.97 -0.88 -10.81
C THR A 73 4.68 -1.24 -11.55
N LYS A 74 4.02 -2.34 -11.18
CA LYS A 74 2.73 -2.75 -11.74
C LYS A 74 1.63 -1.73 -11.47
N ALA A 75 1.57 -1.20 -10.23
CA ALA A 75 0.59 -0.19 -9.86
C ALA A 75 0.76 1.08 -10.72
N THR A 76 1.97 1.63 -10.77
CA THR A 76 2.25 2.86 -11.53
C THR A 76 2.06 2.70 -13.05
N THR A 77 2.29 1.50 -13.59
CA THR A 77 2.08 1.22 -15.02
C THR A 77 0.60 1.03 -15.38
N LYS A 78 -0.20 0.40 -14.48
CA LYS A 78 -1.61 0.09 -14.76
C LYS A 78 -2.57 1.26 -14.54
N THR A 79 -2.23 2.24 -13.71
CA THR A 79 -3.12 3.40 -13.42
C THR A 79 -3.30 4.36 -14.61
N GLY A 80 -2.57 4.16 -15.72
CA GLY A 80 -2.76 4.93 -16.96
C GLY A 80 -4.17 4.90 -17.56
N GLY A 81 -5.00 3.91 -17.20
CA GLY A 81 -6.34 3.68 -17.78
C GLY A 81 -7.49 3.43 -16.80
N LEU A 82 -7.34 3.72 -15.50
CA LEU A 82 -8.36 3.46 -14.47
C LEU A 82 -9.12 4.69 -13.98
N ILE A 83 -9.03 5.80 -14.70
CA ILE A 83 -9.86 6.98 -14.52
C ILE A 83 -10.86 7.01 -15.67
N PHE A 84 -12.14 6.88 -15.32
CA PHE A 84 -13.29 6.96 -16.20
C PHE A 84 -13.17 8.14 -17.18
N GLY A 85 -13.59 7.91 -18.43
CA GLY A 85 -13.67 8.94 -19.48
C GLY A 85 -14.66 10.04 -19.17
#